data_AF-A0A4Y2C7S8-F1
#
_entry.id   AF-A0A4Y2C7S8-F1
#
_cell.length_a   1.000
_cell.length_b   1.000
_cell.length_c   1.000
_cell.angle_alpha   90.00
_cell.angle_beta   90.00
_cell.angle_gamma   90.00
#
_symmetry.space_group_name_H-M   'P 1'
#
loop_
_entity.id
_entity.type
_entity.pdbx_description
1 polymer ?
#
loop_
_entity_poly.entity_id
_entity_poly.type
_entity_poly.pdbx_seq_one_letter_code
_entity_poly.pdbx_strand_id
1 'polypeptide(L)'
;MKPGELSEEEIKRAELKILKKIQEDSFHNENIQRLKPLTTSTDTDGILRVKTKLTMREEDDNFKVPFVLPSDHHVVKSLILYKHEEPGHPGVQSLMVALRENYWILKSRRTIK
;
A
#
# COMPACT_ATOMS: atom_id res chain seq x y z
N MET A 1 28.84 -18.04 11.90
CA MET A 1 27.57 -17.37 11.57
C MET A 1 27.65 -16.93 10.12
N LYS A 2 26.94 -17.61 9.21
CA LYS A 2 26.83 -17.13 7.82
C LYS A 2 25.81 -15.99 7.81
N PRO A 3 26.05 -14.86 7.12
CA PRO A 3 25.01 -13.89 6.87
C PRO A 3 23.96 -14.63 6.02
N GLY A 4 22.83 -14.97 6.63
CA GLY A 4 21.73 -15.61 5.91
C GLY A 4 21.24 -14.63 4.87
N GLU A 5 21.29 -15.03 3.60
CA GLU A 5 20.59 -14.32 2.53
C GLU A 5 19.13 -14.15 2.98
N LEU A 6 18.67 -12.90 3.07
CA LEU A 6 17.28 -12.59 3.42
C LEU A 6 16.38 -13.37 2.47
N SER A 7 15.65 -14.35 2.98
CA SER A 7 14.69 -15.09 2.15
C SER A 7 13.62 -14.12 1.65
N GLU A 8 13.09 -14.34 0.45
CA GLU A 8 11.96 -13.58 -0.09
C GLU A 8 10.79 -13.53 0.91
N GLU A 9 10.65 -14.58 1.71
CA GLU A 9 9.65 -14.68 2.79
C GLU A 9 9.93 -13.71 3.95
N GLU A 10 11.20 -13.51 4.33
CA GLU A 10 11.58 -12.58 5.40
C GLU A 10 11.37 -11.14 4.98
N ILE A 11 11.69 -10.82 3.73
CA ILE A 11 11.45 -9.50 3.14
C ILE A 11 9.95 -9.20 3.13
N LYS A 12 9.12 -10.11 2.60
CA LYS A 12 7.66 -9.96 2.61
C LYS A 12 7.11 -9.78 4.02
N ARG A 13 7.60 -10.56 4.99
CA ARG A 13 7.15 -10.43 6.39
C ARG A 13 7.54 -9.08 7.00
N ALA A 14 8.73 -8.57 6.67
CA ALA A 14 9.17 -7.25 7.11
C ALA A 14 8.29 -6.15 6.50
N GLU A 15 7.99 -6.23 5.20
CA GLU A 15 7.08 -5.30 4.52
C GLU A 15 5.70 -5.29 5.16
N LEU A 16 5.09 -6.47 5.38
CA LEU A 16 3.79 -6.58 6.03
C LEU A 16 3.78 -5.95 7.43
N LYS A 17 4.85 -6.14 8.22
CA LYS A 17 4.99 -5.48 9.52
C LYS A 17 5.03 -3.97 9.42
N ILE A 18 5.76 -3.43 8.44
CA ILE A 18 5.82 -1.98 8.21
C ILE A 18 4.43 -1.46 7.84
N LEU A 19 3.74 -2.12 6.90
CA LEU A 19 2.38 -1.75 6.47
C LEU A 19 1.41 -1.76 7.66
N LYS A 20 1.43 -2.81 8.47
CA LYS A 20 0.64 -2.90 9.69
C LYS A 20 0.91 -1.72 10.62
N LYS A 21 2.17 -1.41 10.87
CA LYS A 21 2.56 -0.33 11.78
C LYS A 21 2.11 1.05 11.28
N ILE A 22 2.21 1.31 9.98
CA ILE A 22 1.71 2.54 9.34
C ILE A 22 0.20 2.66 9.55
N GLN A 23 -0.53 1.56 9.38
CA GLN A 23 -1.98 1.55 9.56
C GLN A 23 -2.40 1.75 11.01
N GLU A 24 -1.73 1.09 11.94
CA GLU A 24 -1.94 1.32 13.38
C GLU A 24 -1.69 2.79 13.72
N ASP A 25 -0.58 3.37 13.26
CA ASP A 25 -0.28 4.78 13.53
C ASP A 25 -1.31 5.76 12.93
N SER A 26 -1.79 5.46 11.71
CA SER A 26 -2.63 6.40 10.95
C SER A 26 -4.13 6.15 10.99
N PHE A 27 -4.63 4.98 11.42
CA PHE A 27 -6.04 4.62 11.39
C PHE A 27 -6.68 4.42 12.77
N HIS A 28 -6.05 4.87 13.87
CA HIS A 28 -6.72 4.91 15.17
C HIS A 28 -7.96 5.84 15.18
N ASN A 29 -9.05 5.34 15.76
CA ASN A 29 -10.34 5.99 16.10
C ASN A 29 -10.89 7.02 15.09
N GLU A 30 -10.31 8.21 14.99
CA GLU A 30 -10.83 9.34 14.20
C GLU A 30 -10.57 9.20 12.69
N ASN A 31 -9.49 8.52 12.30
CA ASN A 31 -9.12 8.37 10.89
C ASN A 31 -9.92 7.29 10.15
N ILE A 32 -10.67 6.43 10.86
CA ILE A 32 -11.58 5.45 10.26
C ILE A 32 -12.68 6.14 9.45
N GLN A 33 -13.01 7.40 9.77
CA GLN A 33 -13.93 8.20 8.97
C GLN A 33 -13.45 8.41 7.52
N ARG A 34 -12.13 8.39 7.28
CA ARG A 34 -11.54 8.47 5.93
C ARG A 34 -11.71 7.17 5.15
N LEU A 35 -11.99 6.07 5.85
CA LEU A 35 -12.26 4.75 5.29
C LEU A 35 -13.75 4.50 5.06
N LYS A 36 -14.67 5.27 5.68
CA LYS A 36 -16.13 5.15 5.47
C LYS A 36 -16.59 5.06 4.00
N PRO A 37 -16.04 5.83 3.03
CA PRO A 37 -16.46 5.71 1.64
C PRO A 37 -15.89 4.46 0.93
N LEU A 38 -15.05 3.67 1.59
CA LEU A 38 -14.37 2.51 1.04
C LEU A 38 -14.84 1.24 1.76
N THR A 39 -14.97 0.15 1.01
CA THR A 39 -15.24 -1.17 1.61
C THR A 39 -13.93 -1.76 2.12
N THR A 40 -13.57 -1.49 3.37
CA THR A 40 -12.34 -2.02 3.98
C THR A 40 -12.56 -3.36 4.67
N SER A 41 -11.62 -4.28 4.55
CA SER A 41 -11.60 -5.59 5.23
C SER A 41 -10.23 -5.81 5.84
N THR A 42 -10.15 -6.45 7.00
CA THR A 42 -8.87 -6.82 7.62
C THR A 42 -8.45 -8.20 7.14
N ASP A 43 -7.18 -8.35 6.75
CA ASP A 43 -6.58 -9.60 6.32
C ASP A 43 -6.12 -10.47 7.51
N THR A 44 -5.64 -11.69 7.26
CA THR A 44 -5.17 -12.63 8.30
C THR A 44 -4.01 -12.07 9.12
N ASP A 45 -3.20 -11.19 8.53
CA ASP A 45 -2.08 -10.51 9.19
C ASP A 45 -2.50 -9.31 10.05
N GLY A 46 -3.80 -8.98 10.06
CA GLY A 46 -4.35 -7.82 10.78
C GLY A 46 -4.17 -6.50 10.03
N ILE A 47 -3.97 -6.55 8.72
CA ILE A 47 -3.74 -5.38 7.85
C ILE A 47 -5.04 -5.05 7.11
N LEU A 48 -5.42 -3.78 7.09
CA LEU A 48 -6.55 -3.25 6.34
C LEU A 48 -6.29 -3.30 4.82
N ARG A 49 -7.24 -3.87 4.10
CA ARG A 49 -7.31 -3.94 2.65
C ARG A 49 -8.60 -3.30 2.15
N VAL A 50 -8.58 -2.68 0.97
CA VAL A 50 -9.80 -2.15 0.32
C VAL A 50 -10.31 -3.18 -0.67
N LYS A 51 -11.57 -3.60 -0.53
CA LYS A 51 -12.27 -4.31 -1.58
C LYS A 51 -12.65 -3.33 -2.67
N THR A 52 -11.99 -3.44 -3.82
CA THR A 52 -12.38 -2.68 -5.00
C THR A 52 -13.54 -3.40 -5.71
N LYS A 53 -14.43 -2.64 -6.38
CA LYS A 53 -15.49 -3.23 -7.22
C LYS A 53 -14.97 -3.68 -8.59
N LEU A 54 -13.65 -3.83 -8.75
CA LEU A 54 -13.03 -4.20 -10.02
C LEU A 54 -13.19 -5.72 -10.24
N THR A 55 -14.07 -6.08 -11.15
CA THR A 55 -14.37 -7.47 -11.56
C THR A 55 -13.51 -7.96 -12.72
N MET A 56 -12.48 -7.21 -13.15
CA MET A 56 -11.92 -7.36 -14.50
C MET A 56 -10.74 -8.33 -14.66
N ARG A 57 -10.14 -8.87 -13.60
CA ARG A 57 -9.12 -9.94 -13.72
C ARG A 57 -9.20 -10.90 -12.53
N GLU A 58 -9.26 -12.20 -12.81
CA GLU A 58 -9.38 -13.24 -11.78
C GLU A 58 -8.05 -13.55 -11.07
N GLU A 59 -6.91 -13.20 -11.67
CA GLU A 59 -5.60 -13.72 -11.26
C GLU A 59 -4.77 -12.79 -10.33
N ASP A 60 -5.16 -11.53 -10.13
CA ASP A 60 -4.41 -10.58 -9.28
C ASP A 60 -5.14 -10.25 -7.98
N ASP A 61 -4.98 -11.09 -6.95
CA ASP A 61 -5.63 -10.88 -5.64
C ASP A 61 -5.22 -9.56 -4.98
N ASN A 62 -3.95 -9.15 -5.10
CA ASN A 62 -3.50 -7.84 -4.57
C ASN A 62 -4.15 -6.65 -5.29
N PHE A 63 -4.49 -6.79 -6.58
CA PHE A 63 -5.19 -5.76 -7.33
C PHE A 63 -6.67 -5.66 -6.94
N LYS A 64 -7.29 -6.80 -6.60
CA LYS A 64 -8.68 -6.85 -6.11
C LYS A 64 -8.79 -6.27 -4.70
N VAL A 65 -7.84 -6.61 -3.82
CA VAL A 65 -7.82 -6.24 -2.39
C VAL A 65 -6.52 -5.55 -1.96
N PRO A 66 -6.17 -4.37 -2.52
CA PRO A 66 -4.93 -3.66 -2.21
C PRO A 66 -4.86 -3.21 -0.76
N PHE A 67 -3.64 -3.11 -0.23
CA PHE A 67 -3.38 -2.64 1.13
C PHE A 67 -3.66 -1.15 1.27
N VAL A 68 -4.40 -0.75 2.29
CA VAL A 68 -4.74 0.67 2.49
C VAL A 68 -3.58 1.42 3.08
N LEU A 69 -3.19 2.53 2.46
CA LEU A 69 -2.13 3.39 2.99
C LEU A 69 -2.58 4.85 3.17
N PRO A 70 -2.18 5.48 4.28
CA PRO A 70 -2.38 6.90 4.53
C PRO A 70 -1.44 7.73 3.65
N SER A 71 -1.94 8.76 2.96
CA SER A 71 -1.09 9.70 2.20
C SER A 71 -0.15 10.52 3.07
N ASP A 72 -0.50 10.72 4.34
CA ASP A 72 0.20 11.68 5.18
C ASP A 72 1.42 11.10 5.91
N HIS A 73 1.54 9.77 5.94
CA HIS A 73 2.62 9.09 6.64
C HIS A 73 3.95 9.20 5.88
N HIS A 74 5.03 9.52 6.60
CA HIS A 74 6.36 9.76 6.03
C HIS A 74 6.86 8.58 5.19
N VAL A 75 6.70 7.34 5.66
CA VAL A 75 7.08 6.13 4.90
C VAL A 75 6.36 6.03 3.55
N VAL A 76 5.07 6.40 3.50
CA VAL A 76 4.30 6.34 2.24
C VAL A 76 4.78 7.43 1.28
N LYS A 77 5.14 8.62 1.79
CA LYS A 77 5.76 9.68 0.98
C LYS A 77 7.12 9.24 0.44
N SER A 78 7.96 8.61 1.25
CA SER A 78 9.25 8.04 0.82
C SER A 78 9.07 6.93 -0.22
N LEU A 79 8.06 6.06 -0.07
CA LEU A 79 7.75 5.03 -1.06
C LEU A 79 7.37 5.64 -2.41
N ILE A 80 6.52 6.68 -2.41
CA ILE A 80 6.15 7.42 -3.61
C ILE A 80 7.37 8.04 -4.26
N LEU A 81 8.23 8.71 -3.48
CA LEU A 81 9.44 9.36 -3.99
C LEU A 81 10.42 8.35 -4.58
N TYR A 82 10.69 7.26 -3.87
CA TYR A 82 11.55 6.18 -4.35
C TYR A 82 11.07 5.63 -5.70
N LYS A 83 9.76 5.37 -5.82
CA LYS A 83 9.18 4.86 -7.06
C LYS A 83 9.11 5.92 -8.16
N HIS A 84 9.14 7.20 -7.81
CA HIS A 84 9.26 8.32 -8.74
C HIS A 84 10.69 8.50 -9.26
N GLU A 85 11.71 8.26 -8.42
CA GLU A 85 13.13 8.31 -8.79
C GLU A 85 13.62 7.06 -9.53
N GLU A 86 12.80 6.01 -9.59
CA GLU A 86 13.14 4.77 -10.29
C GLU A 86 13.42 5.04 -11.78
N PRO A 87 14.53 4.52 -12.34
CA PRO A 87 14.94 4.80 -13.71
C PRO A 87 13.87 4.33 -14.70
N GLY A 88 13.33 5.28 -15.46
CA GLY A 88 12.24 5.04 -16.42
C GLY A 88 11.30 6.23 -16.58
N HIS A 89 11.37 7.24 -15.70
CA HIS A 89 10.47 8.40 -15.68
C HIS A 89 9.00 8.01 -15.94
N PRO A 90 8.45 7.02 -15.22
CA PRO A 90 7.02 6.76 -15.30
C PRO A 90 6.33 8.06 -14.87
N GLY A 91 5.68 8.75 -15.80
CA GLY A 91 4.89 9.94 -15.46
C GLY A 91 3.93 9.61 -14.32
N VAL A 92 3.46 10.63 -13.59
CA VAL A 92 2.60 10.49 -12.40
C VAL A 92 1.51 9.41 -12.54
N GLN A 93 0.94 9.26 -13.73
CA GLN A 93 -0.05 8.21 -14.04
C GLN A 93 0.51 6.79 -13.97
N SER A 94 1.67 6.53 -14.58
CA SER A 94 2.32 5.21 -14.56
C SER A 94 2.73 4.82 -13.13
N LEU A 95 3.26 5.78 -12.37
CA LEU A 95 3.55 5.60 -10.94
C LEU A 95 2.28 5.26 -10.14
N MET A 96 1.18 5.98 -10.40
CA MET A 96 -0.10 5.68 -9.78
C MET A 96 -0.63 4.29 -10.11
N VAL A 97 -0.47 3.82 -11.34
CA VAL A 97 -0.88 2.47 -11.74
C VAL A 97 -0.05 1.43 -11.00
N ALA A 98 1.28 1.56 -11.02
CA ALA A 98 2.20 0.64 -10.34
C ALA A 98 1.94 0.56 -8.82
N LEU A 99 1.73 1.72 -8.17
CA LEU A 99 1.38 1.74 -6.75
C LEU A 99 0.01 1.09 -6.50
N ARG A 100 -0.96 1.28 -7.42
CA ARG A 100 -2.32 0.76 -7.26
C ARG A 100 -2.42 -0.76 -7.37
N GLU A 101 -1.43 -1.41 -7.97
CA GLU A 101 -1.36 -2.88 -8.04
C GLU A 101 -1.28 -3.53 -6.66
N ASN A 102 -0.65 -2.86 -5.69
CA ASN A 102 -0.46 -3.40 -4.34
C ASN A 102 -1.04 -2.50 -3.25
N TYR A 103 -1.17 -1.18 -3.49
CA TYR A 103 -1.44 -0.17 -2.47
C TYR A 103 -2.57 0.77 -2.86
N TRP A 104 -3.53 0.94 -1.95
CA TRP A 104 -4.57 1.94 -2.01
C TRP A 104 -4.18 3.16 -1.16
N ILE A 105 -3.38 4.06 -1.73
CA ILE A 105 -2.97 5.30 -1.06
C ILE A 105 -4.14 6.28 -1.08
N LEU A 106 -4.65 6.63 0.11
CA LEU A 106 -5.73 7.61 0.28
C LEU A 106 -5.32 8.97 -0.28
N LYS A 107 -6.14 9.64 -1.09
CA LYS A 107 -5.79 10.94 -1.71
C LYS A 107 -4.48 10.92 -2.51
N SER A 108 -4.10 9.76 -3.07
CA SER A 108 -2.93 9.57 -3.95
C SER A 108 -2.73 10.69 -4.97
N ARG A 109 -3.78 11.04 -5.73
CA ARG A 109 -3.75 12.12 -6.74
C ARG A 109 -3.33 13.50 -6.21
N ARG A 110 -3.54 13.78 -4.91
CA ARG A 110 -3.11 15.06 -4.30
C ARG A 110 -1.69 15.00 -3.74
N THR A 111 -1.20 13.79 -3.49
CA THR A 111 0.08 13.53 -2.81
C THR A 111 1.21 13.35 -3.82
N ILE A 112 0.90 12.76 -4.97
CA ILE A 112 1.81 12.63 -6.09
C ILE A 112 1.66 13.92 -6.93
N LYS A 113 2.62 14.83 -6.81
CA LYS A 113 2.71 16.09 -7.54
C LYS A 113 4.14 16.31 -8.00
#